data_AF-A0A1Y2LJX0-F1
#
_entry.id   AF-A0A1Y2LJX0-F1
#
_cell.length_a   1.000
_cell.length_b   1.000
_cell.length_c   1.000
_cell.angle_alpha   90.00
_cell.angle_beta   90.00
_cell.angle_gamma   90.00
#
_symmetry.space_group_name_H-M   'P 1'
#
loop_
_entity.id
_entity.type
_entity.pdbx_description
1 polymer ?
#
loop_
_entity_poly.entity_id
_entity_poly.type
_entity_poly.pdbx_seq_one_letter_code
_entity_poly.pdbx_strand_id
1 'polypeptide(L)'
;MQLSKSSGRAPASFLMAHLRTAAVFTARARARAGLLSSFASVPRAPIRRNVIQSGVHSGIRCLSSTASRRSAFAVNDLTQVFHDVAPLRRFRRELLLNKRTVGLVPTMGALHSGHLSLVRRAAEENTDVWVTIYVNPTQFGLNEDLASYPKTWETDMEMLRDLDRQLAREGKGRISAVFAPSTNTMYPTTPPDSSIPGVGSFVEMRPLGQLLEGASRPVFFRGVATVCMKLFNMCTPDSVYFGQKDAQQTVVIKKLVKDFHLDTKVVICETEREADGLALSSRNVYLGERRRKVGIVLNQALRKAEAQYNSGKRLRGDILWPAVDHGDRVQHEQDNLQPSKRAKFQVDYISLADPDTMEEVERVDETKGAILSGAVKMMPLEEPQEGEDLGLGGGQVAVRLIDNIVLNPTKR
;
A
#
# COMPACT_ATOMS: atom_id res chain seq x y z
N MET A 1 44.38 32.32 -69.51
CA MET A 1 43.16 33.16 -69.61
C MET A 1 42.38 33.02 -68.32
N GLN A 2 42.03 34.17 -67.73
CA GLN A 2 41.16 34.47 -66.58
C GLN A 2 39.83 33.68 -66.55
N LEU A 3 38.99 33.57 -65.51
CA LEU A 3 38.82 33.95 -64.08
C LEU A 3 37.45 33.30 -63.71
N SER A 4 37.21 32.71 -62.53
CA SER A 4 36.41 33.29 -61.41
C SER A 4 36.22 32.16 -60.35
N LYS A 5 36.63 32.30 -59.07
CA LYS A 5 36.05 32.97 -57.88
C LYS A 5 34.68 32.46 -57.38
N SER A 6 34.68 31.72 -56.26
CA SER A 6 33.93 31.95 -54.97
C SER A 6 34.01 30.65 -54.12
N SER A 7 34.64 30.57 -52.94
CA SER A 7 34.42 31.15 -51.59
C SER A 7 33.34 30.46 -50.74
N GLY A 8 33.73 29.91 -49.58
CA GLY A 8 32.86 29.51 -48.46
C GLY A 8 33.33 28.23 -47.75
N ARG A 9 34.36 28.23 -46.88
CA ARG A 9 34.40 28.53 -45.42
C ARG A 9 33.48 27.67 -44.53
N ALA A 10 34.11 26.82 -43.71
CA ALA A 10 33.57 26.12 -42.53
C ALA A 10 33.64 26.99 -41.25
N PRO A 11 32.91 26.62 -40.19
CA PRO A 11 33.45 26.59 -38.81
C PRO A 11 32.96 25.35 -37.99
N ALA A 12 33.77 24.66 -37.19
CA ALA A 12 34.34 24.97 -35.87
C ALA A 12 33.34 24.91 -34.67
N SER A 13 33.47 23.83 -33.87
CA SER A 13 33.34 23.66 -32.40
C SER A 13 32.50 24.64 -31.56
N PHE A 14 31.62 24.11 -30.70
CA PHE A 14 31.24 24.76 -29.43
C PHE A 14 30.94 23.74 -28.31
N LEU A 15 31.78 23.80 -27.27
CA LEU A 15 31.61 23.25 -25.93
C LEU A 15 31.14 24.41 -25.04
N MET A 16 30.02 24.30 -24.33
CA MET A 16 29.62 25.31 -23.33
C MET A 16 28.91 24.64 -22.14
N ALA A 17 29.61 24.70 -21.01
CA ALA A 17 29.10 24.42 -19.68
C ALA A 17 28.08 25.47 -19.24
N HIS A 18 27.12 25.09 -18.40
CA HIS A 18 26.25 26.03 -17.68
C HIS A 18 26.33 25.77 -16.17
N LEU A 19 27.16 26.59 -15.52
CA LEU A 19 27.06 26.98 -14.11
C LEU A 19 26.01 28.10 -14.00
N ARG A 20 25.02 27.96 -13.12
CA ARG A 20 24.25 29.09 -12.58
C ARG A 20 24.03 28.94 -11.07
N THR A 21 24.94 29.56 -10.36
CA THR A 21 24.79 30.50 -9.23
C THR A 21 23.52 30.43 -8.37
N ALA A 22 23.76 30.21 -7.07
CA ALA A 22 22.87 30.44 -5.95
C ALA A 22 22.46 31.91 -5.81
N ALA A 23 21.20 32.17 -5.50
CA ALA A 23 20.72 33.45 -5.00
C ALA A 23 20.19 33.28 -3.58
N VAL A 24 20.94 33.87 -2.64
CA VAL A 24 20.60 34.07 -1.23
C VAL A 24 19.51 35.15 -1.15
N PHE A 25 18.38 34.85 -0.53
CA PHE A 25 17.42 35.87 -0.08
C PHE A 25 17.49 35.99 1.44
N THR A 26 18.20 37.01 1.91
CA THR A 26 18.05 37.58 3.26
C THR A 26 17.08 38.74 3.21
N ALA A 27 15.97 38.67 3.95
CA ALA A 27 15.15 39.84 4.25
C ALA A 27 14.75 39.84 5.74
N ARG A 28 14.94 41.02 6.33
CA ARG A 28 15.01 41.34 7.75
C ARG A 28 13.67 41.21 8.48
N ALA A 29 13.83 40.90 9.77
CA ALA A 29 12.85 41.07 10.84
C ALA A 29 12.30 42.50 10.94
N ARG A 30 11.02 42.61 11.33
CA ARG A 30 10.50 43.75 12.09
C ARG A 30 9.67 43.23 13.26
N ALA A 31 10.23 43.41 14.45
CA ALA A 31 9.53 43.34 15.72
C ALA A 31 8.62 44.57 15.89
N ARG A 32 7.44 44.37 16.50
CA ARG A 32 6.77 45.41 17.27
C ARG A 32 6.32 44.82 18.60
N ALA A 33 6.83 45.43 19.67
CA ALA A 33 6.51 45.18 21.06
C ALA A 33 5.41 46.15 21.54
N GLY A 34 4.77 45.78 22.66
CA GLY A 34 3.85 46.60 23.47
C GLY A 34 2.40 46.11 23.36
N LEU A 35 1.63 45.85 24.43
CA LEU A 35 1.75 46.21 25.84
C LEU A 35 1.09 45.15 26.75
N LEU A 36 1.56 45.14 27.99
CA LEU A 36 1.03 44.44 29.17
C LEU A 36 -0.31 45.02 29.67
N SER A 37 -1.21 44.16 30.15
CA SER A 37 -2.00 44.34 31.38
C SER A 37 -2.64 42.98 31.75
N SER A 38 -2.23 42.36 32.85
CA SER A 38 -2.74 42.49 34.22
C SER A 38 -3.84 41.47 34.57
N PHE A 39 -3.44 40.51 35.41
CA PHE A 39 -4.17 39.85 36.49
C PHE A 39 -5.71 39.92 36.54
N ALA A 40 -6.34 38.74 36.55
CA ALA A 40 -7.45 38.45 37.44
C ALA A 40 -7.56 36.94 37.71
N SER A 41 -7.06 36.51 38.86
CA SER A 41 -7.35 35.24 39.53
C SER A 41 -8.74 35.29 40.17
N VAL A 42 -9.57 34.27 39.93
CA VAL A 42 -10.87 34.07 40.60
C VAL A 42 -10.93 32.65 41.18
N PRO A 43 -11.51 32.43 42.39
CA PRO A 43 -10.99 31.46 43.35
C PRO A 43 -11.64 30.07 43.31
N ARG A 44 -10.91 29.11 43.85
CA ARG A 44 -11.35 27.74 44.19
C ARG A 44 -12.35 27.74 45.36
N ALA A 45 -13.45 27.01 45.20
CA ALA A 45 -14.37 26.66 46.27
C ALA A 45 -13.86 25.44 47.08
N PRO A 46 -14.15 25.33 48.39
CA PRO A 46 -13.64 24.25 49.24
C PRO A 46 -14.52 22.99 49.15
N ILE A 47 -13.86 21.84 49.02
CA ILE A 47 -14.45 20.51 49.17
C ILE A 47 -14.51 20.19 50.68
N ARG A 48 -15.73 20.03 51.22
CA ARG A 48 -15.93 19.46 52.56
C ARG A 48 -15.83 17.94 52.50
N ARG A 49 -14.90 17.38 53.28
CA ARG A 49 -14.90 15.98 53.71
C ARG A 49 -15.99 15.80 54.77
N ASN A 50 -16.75 14.71 54.69
CA ASN A 50 -17.37 14.12 55.87
C ASN A 50 -17.13 12.60 55.88
N VAL A 51 -16.86 12.15 57.10
CA VAL A 51 -16.34 10.86 57.52
C VAL A 51 -17.52 9.95 57.90
N ILE A 52 -17.42 8.69 57.46
CA ILE A 52 -17.81 7.42 58.09
C ILE A 52 -19.08 7.40 58.96
N GLN A 53 -20.00 6.50 58.60
CA GLN A 53 -20.71 5.69 59.59
C GLN A 53 -20.72 4.20 59.22
N SER A 54 -20.42 3.43 60.25
CA SER A 54 -20.30 1.98 60.40
C SER A 54 -21.65 1.25 60.42
N GLY A 55 -21.65 -0.02 60.02
CA GLY A 55 -22.73 -0.96 60.33
C GLY A 55 -22.33 -2.40 60.01
N VAL A 56 -21.99 -3.16 61.05
CA VAL A 56 -21.66 -4.60 61.07
C VAL A 56 -22.94 -5.41 61.28
N HIS A 57 -23.05 -6.61 60.68
CA HIS A 57 -23.55 -7.91 61.22
C HIS A 57 -24.01 -8.81 60.03
N SER A 58 -23.30 -9.90 59.75
CA SER A 58 -23.43 -11.26 60.33
C SER A 58 -24.45 -12.15 59.57
N GLY A 59 -24.03 -13.36 59.18
CA GLY A 59 -24.97 -14.41 58.78
C GLY A 59 -24.47 -15.37 57.70
N ILE A 60 -23.80 -16.43 58.12
CA ILE A 60 -23.42 -17.61 57.32
C ILE A 60 -24.69 -18.33 56.80
N ARG A 61 -24.71 -18.71 55.52
CA ARG A 61 -25.32 -19.98 55.05
C ARG A 61 -24.48 -20.60 53.94
N CYS A 62 -23.80 -21.69 54.30
CA CYS A 62 -23.26 -22.66 53.37
C CYS A 62 -24.40 -23.55 52.89
N LEU A 63 -24.71 -23.52 51.60
CA LEU A 63 -25.46 -24.58 50.92
C LEU A 63 -24.68 -24.97 49.68
N SER A 64 -24.03 -26.12 49.79
CA SER A 64 -23.55 -26.91 48.67
C SER A 64 -24.77 -27.41 47.89
N SER A 65 -24.91 -27.00 46.64
CA SER A 65 -25.57 -27.82 45.62
C SER A 65 -24.80 -27.74 44.30
N THR A 66 -24.35 -28.91 43.92
CA THR A 66 -23.86 -29.36 42.62
C THR A 66 -24.47 -28.65 41.40
N ALA A 67 -23.60 -28.12 40.55
CA ALA A 67 -23.43 -28.49 39.14
C ALA A 67 -22.84 -27.31 38.40
N SER A 68 -21.57 -27.43 38.03
CA SER A 68 -20.90 -26.55 37.09
C SER A 68 -21.64 -26.58 35.75
N ARG A 69 -22.60 -25.65 35.58
CA ARG A 69 -22.96 -25.19 34.26
C ARG A 69 -21.78 -24.37 33.78
N ARG A 70 -20.87 -25.01 33.04
CA ARG A 70 -20.07 -24.29 32.04
C ARG A 70 -21.07 -23.51 31.21
N SER A 71 -21.19 -22.22 31.50
CA SER A 71 -21.78 -21.26 30.59
C SER A 71 -20.94 -21.35 29.33
N ALA A 72 -21.39 -22.17 28.39
CA ALA A 72 -21.00 -22.05 27.00
C ALA A 72 -21.39 -20.63 26.63
N PHE A 73 -20.43 -19.71 26.68
CA PHE A 73 -20.49 -18.52 25.88
C PHE A 73 -20.62 -19.04 24.46
N ALA A 74 -21.84 -19.07 23.94
CA ALA A 74 -22.08 -19.09 22.52
C ALA A 74 -21.48 -17.78 22.01
N VAL A 75 -20.18 -17.79 21.77
CA VAL A 75 -19.50 -16.75 21.01
C VAL A 75 -20.24 -16.76 19.69
N ASN A 76 -20.87 -15.64 19.34
CA ASN A 76 -21.48 -15.50 18.03
C ASN A 76 -20.40 -15.87 16.99
N ASP A 77 -20.59 -17.02 16.33
CA ASP A 77 -19.64 -17.58 15.35
C ASP A 77 -19.61 -16.76 14.05
N LEU A 78 -20.42 -15.70 13.97
CA LEU A 78 -20.49 -14.80 12.83
C LEU A 78 -19.40 -13.73 12.90
N THR A 79 -18.78 -13.46 11.75
CA THR A 79 -17.94 -12.28 11.51
C THR A 79 -18.72 -11.00 11.87
N GLN A 80 -18.16 -10.18 12.76
CA GLN A 80 -18.77 -8.92 13.17
C GLN A 80 -18.32 -7.76 12.26
N VAL A 81 -19.26 -6.91 11.83
CA VAL A 81 -18.94 -5.72 11.03
C VAL A 81 -18.91 -4.50 11.95
N PHE A 82 -17.81 -3.75 11.91
CA PHE A 82 -17.63 -2.52 12.65
C PHE A 82 -17.48 -1.33 11.70
N HIS A 83 -18.16 -0.24 12.00
CA HIS A 83 -18.03 1.04 11.29
C HIS A 83 -17.35 2.13 12.13
N ASP A 84 -17.27 1.92 13.45
CA ASP A 84 -16.78 2.91 14.41
C ASP A 84 -15.66 2.36 15.30
N VAL A 85 -14.77 3.27 15.71
CA VAL A 85 -13.55 2.93 16.47
C VAL A 85 -13.85 2.44 17.89
N ALA A 86 -14.82 3.04 18.56
CA ALA A 86 -15.15 2.71 19.95
C ALA A 86 -15.63 1.25 20.14
N PRO A 87 -16.61 0.73 19.38
CA PRO A 87 -17.01 -0.67 19.48
C PRO A 87 -15.91 -1.62 19.02
N LEU A 88 -15.15 -1.28 17.96
CA LEU A 88 -14.00 -2.08 17.50
C LEU A 88 -12.95 -2.26 18.62
N ARG A 89 -12.58 -1.17 19.31
CA ARG A 89 -11.61 -1.21 20.41
C ARG A 89 -12.10 -2.00 21.62
N ARG A 90 -13.41 -1.95 21.91
CA ARG A 90 -14.01 -2.79 22.95
C ARG A 90 -13.84 -4.27 22.61
N PHE A 91 -14.15 -4.64 21.37
CA PHE A 91 -13.98 -6.02 20.90
C PHE A 91 -12.51 -6.46 20.93
N ARG A 92 -11.57 -5.61 20.49
CA ARG A 92 -10.13 -5.90 20.60
C ARG A 92 -9.69 -6.17 22.04
N ARG A 93 -10.15 -5.32 22.99
CA ARG A 93 -9.82 -5.46 24.42
C ARG A 93 -10.36 -6.77 24.99
N GLU A 94 -11.56 -7.18 24.61
CA GLU A 94 -12.13 -8.47 25.00
C GLU A 94 -11.28 -9.63 24.47
N LEU A 95 -10.85 -9.60 23.20
CA LEU A 95 -9.94 -10.61 22.64
C LEU A 95 -8.62 -10.67 23.41
N LEU A 96 -8.01 -9.51 23.68
CA LEU A 96 -6.76 -9.42 24.42
C LEU A 96 -6.86 -10.00 25.84
N LEU A 97 -7.92 -9.66 26.58
CA LEU A 97 -8.16 -10.19 27.93
C LEU A 97 -8.37 -11.71 27.94
N ASN A 98 -8.84 -12.27 26.83
CA ASN A 98 -8.99 -13.71 26.61
C ASN A 98 -7.74 -14.35 25.97
N LYS A 99 -6.61 -13.64 25.90
CA LYS A 99 -5.34 -14.10 25.30
C LYS A 99 -5.47 -14.53 23.84
N ARG A 100 -6.38 -13.89 23.10
CA ARG A 100 -6.58 -14.10 21.66
C ARG A 100 -5.74 -13.10 20.86
N THR A 101 -5.09 -13.60 19.81
CA THR A 101 -4.23 -12.83 18.91
C THR A 101 -5.00 -12.38 17.67
N VAL A 102 -4.67 -11.20 17.16
CA VAL A 102 -5.32 -10.57 16.02
C VAL A 102 -4.32 -10.34 14.88
N GLY A 103 -4.55 -11.03 13.77
CA GLY A 103 -3.91 -10.75 12.48
C GLY A 103 -4.77 -9.78 11.67
N LEU A 104 -4.21 -8.64 11.25
CA LEU A 104 -4.91 -7.64 10.46
C LEU A 104 -4.51 -7.73 8.99
N VAL A 105 -5.51 -7.75 8.10
CA VAL A 105 -5.35 -7.66 6.65
C VAL A 105 -5.99 -6.35 6.16
N PRO A 106 -5.21 -5.27 5.98
CA PRO A 106 -5.73 -4.02 5.46
C PRO A 106 -6.06 -4.14 3.97
N THR A 107 -7.30 -3.83 3.57
CA THR A 107 -7.71 -3.80 2.15
C THR A 107 -8.56 -2.57 1.82
N MET A 108 -8.71 -2.32 0.52
CA MET A 108 -9.65 -1.33 -0.01
C MET A 108 -10.97 -1.96 -0.50
N GLY A 109 -11.21 -3.26 -0.24
CA GLY A 109 -12.29 -4.02 -0.89
C GLY A 109 -11.93 -4.47 -2.30
N ALA A 110 -12.93 -4.91 -3.07
CA ALA A 110 -12.73 -5.55 -4.38
C ALA A 110 -11.82 -6.78 -4.25
N LEU A 111 -12.22 -7.68 -3.35
CA LEU A 111 -11.41 -8.81 -2.93
C LEU A 111 -11.20 -9.80 -4.10
N HIS A 112 -10.06 -10.49 -4.04
CA HIS A 112 -9.65 -11.51 -5.01
C HIS A 112 -8.80 -12.56 -4.31
N SER A 113 -8.40 -13.63 -4.98
CA SER A 113 -7.62 -14.73 -4.38
C SER A 113 -6.34 -14.26 -3.68
N GLY A 114 -5.66 -13.24 -4.23
CA GLY A 114 -4.55 -12.54 -3.57
C GLY A 114 -4.88 -11.98 -2.19
N HIS A 115 -6.06 -11.38 -1.98
CA HIS A 115 -6.47 -10.93 -0.65
C HIS A 115 -6.80 -12.11 0.26
N LEU A 116 -7.47 -13.14 -0.28
CA LEU A 116 -7.83 -14.33 0.48
C LEU A 116 -6.60 -15.13 0.93
N SER A 117 -5.50 -15.13 0.18
CA SER A 117 -4.26 -15.78 0.61
C SER A 117 -3.64 -15.06 1.82
N LEU A 118 -3.74 -13.72 1.90
CA LEU A 118 -3.34 -12.97 3.11
C LEU A 118 -4.19 -13.37 4.33
N VAL A 119 -5.51 -13.50 4.14
CA VAL A 119 -6.43 -13.90 5.21
C VAL A 119 -6.15 -15.32 5.69
N ARG A 120 -5.87 -16.27 4.78
CA ARG A 120 -5.44 -17.63 5.14
C ARG A 120 -4.15 -17.59 5.94
N ARG A 121 -3.15 -16.84 5.47
CA ARG A 121 -1.87 -16.72 6.18
C ARG A 121 -2.05 -16.11 7.57
N ALA A 122 -2.92 -15.11 7.72
CA ALA A 122 -3.25 -14.52 9.01
C ALA A 122 -3.92 -15.54 9.95
N ALA A 123 -4.82 -16.38 9.44
CA ALA A 123 -5.51 -17.41 10.21
C ALA A 123 -4.62 -18.59 10.62
N GLU A 124 -3.51 -18.83 9.91
CA GLU A 124 -2.51 -19.81 10.32
C GLU A 124 -1.74 -19.38 11.58
N GLU A 125 -1.58 -18.08 11.77
CA GLU A 125 -0.70 -17.50 12.80
C GLU A 125 -1.46 -16.83 13.95
N ASN A 126 -2.78 -16.64 13.83
CA ASN A 126 -3.60 -15.92 14.80
C ASN A 126 -4.92 -16.62 15.11
N THR A 127 -5.47 -16.39 16.30
CA THR A 127 -6.79 -16.90 16.66
C THR A 127 -7.93 -16.12 15.98
N ASP A 128 -7.68 -14.86 15.64
CA ASP A 128 -8.63 -13.95 15.02
C ASP A 128 -7.98 -13.23 13.85
N VAL A 129 -8.71 -13.16 12.74
CA VAL A 129 -8.35 -12.37 11.58
C VAL A 129 -9.32 -11.22 11.44
N TRP A 130 -8.77 -10.02 11.32
CA TRP A 130 -9.50 -8.80 11.06
C TRP A 130 -9.19 -8.33 9.65
N VAL A 131 -10.23 -8.03 8.87
CA VAL A 131 -10.09 -7.48 7.52
C VAL A 131 -10.61 -6.05 7.51
N THR A 132 -9.85 -5.11 6.96
CA THR A 132 -10.40 -3.76 6.74
C THR A 132 -10.87 -3.62 5.29
N ILE A 133 -11.99 -2.94 5.09
CA ILE A 133 -12.47 -2.54 3.76
C ILE A 133 -12.66 -1.03 3.79
N TYR A 134 -11.65 -0.30 3.30
CA TYR A 134 -11.71 1.16 3.25
C TYR A 134 -10.93 1.71 2.04
N VAL A 135 -11.66 2.30 1.09
CA VAL A 135 -11.04 3.05 -0.02
C VAL A 135 -10.58 4.39 0.52
N ASN A 136 -9.28 4.50 0.78
CA ASN A 136 -8.68 5.69 1.38
C ASN A 136 -8.48 6.81 0.34
N PRO A 137 -9.15 7.97 0.43
CA PRO A 137 -9.00 9.03 -0.59
C PRO A 137 -7.58 9.62 -0.66
N THR A 138 -6.83 9.62 0.45
CA THR A 138 -5.55 10.35 0.56
C THR A 138 -4.39 9.73 -0.19
N GLN A 139 -4.55 8.48 -0.63
CA GLN A 139 -3.58 7.80 -1.47
C GLN A 139 -3.93 7.89 -2.96
N PHE A 140 -4.98 8.64 -3.32
CA PHE A 140 -5.31 8.91 -4.72
C PHE A 140 -4.96 10.36 -5.09
N GLY A 141 -4.21 10.52 -6.18
CA GLY A 141 -4.00 11.82 -6.82
C GLY A 141 -5.27 12.37 -7.47
N LEU A 142 -5.28 13.67 -7.82
CA LEU A 142 -6.43 14.34 -8.44
C LEU A 142 -6.91 13.69 -9.75
N ASN A 143 -5.98 13.09 -10.50
CA ASN A 143 -6.25 12.43 -11.78
C ASN A 143 -6.26 10.89 -11.66
N GLU A 144 -6.32 10.35 -10.44
CA GLU A 144 -6.36 8.91 -10.20
C GLU A 144 -7.79 8.38 -10.07
N ASP A 145 -7.90 7.06 -10.08
CA ASP A 145 -9.12 6.27 -10.27
C ASP A 145 -10.06 6.19 -9.06
N LEU A 146 -10.03 7.16 -8.13
CA LEU A 146 -10.84 7.12 -6.90
C LEU A 146 -12.34 6.98 -7.19
N ALA A 147 -12.87 7.77 -8.14
CA ALA A 147 -14.29 7.79 -8.47
C ALA A 147 -14.75 6.48 -9.15
N SER A 148 -13.84 5.83 -9.87
CA SER A 148 -14.08 4.59 -10.61
C SER A 148 -13.70 3.33 -9.85
N TYR A 149 -13.16 3.44 -8.62
CA TYR A 149 -12.71 2.28 -7.86
C TYR A 149 -13.89 1.33 -7.55
N PRO A 150 -13.76 0.01 -7.80
CA PRO A 150 -14.88 -0.93 -7.63
C PRO A 150 -15.42 -0.96 -6.20
N LYS A 151 -16.74 -1.01 -6.06
CA LYS A 151 -17.45 -1.15 -4.78
C LYS A 151 -18.25 -2.44 -4.80
N THR A 152 -17.75 -3.47 -4.13
CA THR A 152 -18.24 -4.86 -4.25
C THR A 152 -18.58 -5.46 -2.88
N TRP A 153 -19.25 -4.69 -2.02
CA TRP A 153 -19.50 -5.05 -0.62
C TRP A 153 -20.11 -6.44 -0.45
N GLU A 154 -21.17 -6.74 -1.20
CA GLU A 154 -21.90 -8.02 -1.12
C GLU A 154 -20.98 -9.19 -1.48
N THR A 155 -20.24 -9.08 -2.58
CA THR A 155 -19.29 -10.10 -3.06
C THR A 155 -18.12 -10.26 -2.10
N ASP A 156 -17.54 -9.16 -1.61
CA ASP A 156 -16.44 -9.19 -0.65
C ASP A 156 -16.86 -9.93 0.63
N MET A 157 -18.05 -9.64 1.16
CA MET A 157 -18.58 -10.30 2.35
C MET A 157 -18.92 -11.77 2.13
N GLU A 158 -19.41 -12.15 0.94
CA GLU A 158 -19.64 -13.56 0.59
C GLU A 158 -18.32 -14.34 0.55
N MET A 159 -17.30 -13.81 -0.12
CA MET A 159 -15.97 -14.41 -0.18
C MET A 159 -15.35 -14.61 1.22
N LEU A 160 -15.50 -13.62 2.10
CA LEU A 160 -15.02 -13.73 3.49
C LEU A 160 -15.80 -14.78 4.28
N ARG A 161 -17.12 -14.87 4.13
CA ARG A 161 -17.94 -15.90 4.81
C ARG A 161 -17.61 -17.31 4.33
N ASP A 162 -17.37 -17.48 3.03
CA ASP A 162 -16.97 -18.76 2.46
C ASP A 162 -15.59 -19.19 2.98
N LEU A 163 -14.65 -18.25 3.01
CA LEU A 163 -13.34 -18.49 3.56
C LEU A 163 -13.39 -18.80 5.07
N ASP A 164 -14.18 -18.07 5.86
CA ASP A 164 -14.32 -18.34 7.30
C ASP A 164 -14.84 -19.76 7.56
N ARG A 165 -15.83 -20.21 6.77
CA ARG A 165 -16.33 -21.60 6.82
C ARG A 165 -15.26 -22.62 6.44
N GLN A 166 -14.42 -22.31 5.47
CA GLN A 166 -13.28 -23.15 5.10
C GLN A 166 -12.26 -23.23 6.25
N LEU A 167 -11.84 -22.08 6.79
CA LEU A 167 -10.88 -22.00 7.89
C LEU A 167 -11.36 -22.76 9.14
N ALA A 168 -12.65 -22.67 9.45
CA ALA A 168 -13.26 -23.41 10.56
C ALA A 168 -13.15 -24.93 10.36
N ARG A 169 -13.37 -25.45 9.14
CA ARG A 169 -13.20 -26.88 8.82
C ARG A 169 -11.75 -27.34 8.93
N GLU A 170 -10.81 -26.44 8.64
CA GLU A 170 -9.37 -26.68 8.72
C GLU A 170 -8.79 -26.48 10.13
N GLY A 171 -9.62 -26.07 11.11
CA GLY A 171 -9.17 -25.80 12.47
C GLY A 171 -8.22 -24.60 12.58
N LYS A 172 -8.32 -23.64 11.66
CA LYS A 172 -7.51 -22.40 11.62
C LYS A 172 -8.19 -21.27 12.40
N GLY A 173 -7.50 -20.14 12.53
CA GLY A 173 -8.09 -18.90 13.05
C GLY A 173 -9.34 -18.48 12.27
N ARG A 174 -10.22 -17.72 12.92
CA ARG A 174 -11.50 -17.27 12.33
C ARG A 174 -11.45 -15.81 11.89
N ILE A 175 -12.21 -15.46 10.87
CA ILE A 175 -12.47 -14.08 10.46
C ILE A 175 -13.51 -13.49 11.42
N SER A 176 -13.04 -12.91 12.52
CA SER A 176 -13.94 -12.45 13.60
C SER A 176 -14.42 -11.01 13.43
N ALA A 177 -13.71 -10.19 12.63
CA ALA A 177 -14.14 -8.82 12.36
C ALA A 177 -13.85 -8.35 10.93
N VAL A 178 -14.80 -7.56 10.39
CA VAL A 178 -14.58 -6.67 9.25
C VAL A 178 -14.72 -5.24 9.74
N PHE A 179 -13.69 -4.43 9.55
CA PHE A 179 -13.74 -3.00 9.83
C PHE A 179 -13.95 -2.22 8.54
N ALA A 180 -15.14 -1.65 8.38
CA ALA A 180 -15.56 -0.92 7.18
C ALA A 180 -15.93 0.53 7.54
N PRO A 181 -14.97 1.37 7.97
CA PRO A 181 -15.24 2.71 8.44
C PRO A 181 -15.70 3.65 7.31
N SER A 182 -16.48 4.67 7.68
CA SER A 182 -16.70 5.81 6.80
C SER A 182 -15.47 6.73 6.74
N THR A 183 -15.39 7.61 5.73
CA THR A 183 -14.35 8.65 5.70
C THR A 183 -14.43 9.58 6.91
N ASN A 184 -15.62 9.85 7.45
CA ASN A 184 -15.76 10.64 8.68
C ASN A 184 -15.23 9.91 9.92
N THR A 185 -15.44 8.58 10.00
CA THR A 185 -14.85 7.76 11.06
C THR A 185 -13.32 7.79 10.98
N MET A 186 -12.78 7.67 9.76
CA MET A 186 -11.34 7.72 9.54
C MET A 186 -10.81 9.12 9.82
N TYR A 187 -11.43 10.17 9.30
CA TYR A 187 -10.96 11.56 9.32
C TYR A 187 -12.02 12.49 9.97
N PRO A 188 -12.13 12.51 11.31
CA PRO A 188 -13.24 13.16 12.01
C PRO A 188 -13.16 14.68 12.12
N THR A 189 -12.00 15.29 11.87
CA THR A 189 -11.80 16.75 12.02
C THR A 189 -11.86 17.48 10.68
N THR A 190 -11.16 16.97 9.67
CA THR A 190 -11.06 17.61 8.36
C THR A 190 -10.98 16.50 7.30
N PRO A 191 -11.83 16.55 6.25
CA PRO A 191 -11.66 15.69 5.10
C PRO A 191 -10.26 15.93 4.54
N PRO A 192 -9.47 14.88 4.37
CA PRO A 192 -8.10 15.06 3.93
C PRO A 192 -8.09 15.45 2.45
N ASP A 193 -7.29 16.44 2.10
CA ASP A 193 -7.00 16.74 0.70
C ASP A 193 -5.74 15.99 0.24
N SER A 194 -5.68 15.68 -1.06
CA SER A 194 -4.52 15.04 -1.68
C SER A 194 -3.48 16.07 -2.15
N SER A 195 -3.59 17.36 -1.81
CA SER A 195 -2.61 18.37 -2.21
C SER A 195 -1.34 18.28 -1.35
N ILE A 196 -0.23 18.81 -1.85
CA ILE A 196 1.04 18.87 -1.13
C ILE A 196 1.34 20.35 -0.83
N PRO A 197 1.52 20.76 0.45
CA PRO A 197 1.58 19.91 1.65
C PRO A 197 0.23 19.42 2.18
N GLY A 198 -0.90 20.00 1.73
CA GLY A 198 -2.26 19.60 2.11
C GLY A 198 -2.66 19.96 3.54
N VAL A 199 -3.96 19.94 3.82
CA VAL A 199 -4.54 20.22 5.13
C VAL A 199 -4.88 18.91 5.85
N GLY A 200 -4.27 18.69 7.02
CA GLY A 200 -4.53 17.54 7.86
C GLY A 200 -3.29 17.03 8.60
N SER A 201 -3.45 15.92 9.32
CA SER A 201 -2.34 15.20 9.94
C SER A 201 -1.92 14.05 9.05
N PHE A 202 -0.65 14.07 8.62
CA PHE A 202 -0.08 13.07 7.72
C PHE A 202 1.17 12.44 8.31
N VAL A 203 1.45 11.21 7.89
CA VAL A 203 2.74 10.55 8.10
C VAL A 203 3.47 10.51 6.77
N GLU A 204 4.68 11.06 6.74
CA GLU A 204 5.52 11.08 5.55
C GLU A 204 6.81 10.30 5.77
N MET A 205 7.05 9.28 4.94
CA MET A 205 8.27 8.47 4.97
C MET A 205 9.25 9.04 3.94
N ARG A 206 10.28 9.77 4.39
CA ARG A 206 11.27 10.41 3.49
C ARG A 206 12.66 9.79 3.67
N PRO A 207 13.47 9.63 2.60
CA PRO A 207 13.13 9.86 1.19
C PRO A 207 12.31 8.73 0.56
N LEU A 208 12.18 7.58 1.22
CA LEU A 208 11.59 6.34 0.72
C LEU A 208 10.26 6.49 -0.06
N GLY A 209 9.32 7.31 0.45
CA GLY A 209 8.02 7.54 -0.17
C GLY A 209 8.03 8.48 -1.38
N GLN A 210 9.19 9.03 -1.75
CA GLN A 210 9.38 9.96 -2.87
C GLN A 210 10.16 9.33 -4.04
N LEU A 211 10.65 8.11 -3.86
CA LEU A 211 11.38 7.34 -4.88
C LEU A 211 10.40 6.50 -5.72
N LEU A 212 10.79 6.10 -6.93
CA LEU A 212 10.10 5.10 -7.75
C LEU A 212 8.58 5.36 -7.88
N GLU A 213 7.72 4.48 -7.33
CA GLU A 213 6.26 4.69 -7.35
C GLU A 213 5.84 6.03 -6.72
N GLY A 214 6.58 6.49 -5.71
CA GLY A 214 6.36 7.77 -5.06
C GLY A 214 6.69 8.96 -5.96
N ALA A 215 7.65 8.82 -6.88
CA ALA A 215 7.94 9.86 -7.87
C ALA A 215 6.80 9.96 -8.90
N SER A 216 6.28 8.83 -9.38
CA SER A 216 5.15 8.79 -10.30
C SER A 216 3.81 9.13 -9.61
N ARG A 217 3.70 8.90 -8.29
CA ARG A 217 2.49 9.12 -7.48
C ARG A 217 2.83 9.88 -6.18
N PRO A 218 3.11 11.20 -6.24
CA PRO A 218 3.67 11.98 -5.12
C PRO A 218 2.92 11.94 -3.80
N VAL A 219 1.62 11.61 -3.82
CA VAL A 219 0.74 11.60 -2.64
C VAL A 219 0.52 10.19 -2.09
N PHE A 220 0.86 9.16 -2.86
CA PHE A 220 0.44 7.78 -2.61
C PHE A 220 0.96 7.26 -1.27
N PHE A 221 2.28 7.27 -1.05
CA PHE A 221 2.86 6.71 0.17
C PHE A 221 2.60 7.54 1.42
N ARG A 222 2.40 8.86 1.28
CA ARG A 222 1.90 9.68 2.39
C ARG A 222 0.50 9.21 2.81
N GLY A 223 -0.39 9.00 1.85
CA GLY A 223 -1.73 8.47 2.10
C GLY A 223 -1.69 7.08 2.73
N VAL A 224 -0.89 6.17 2.17
CA VAL A 224 -0.72 4.79 2.67
C VAL A 224 -0.15 4.77 4.10
N ALA A 225 0.93 5.50 4.37
CA ALA A 225 1.53 5.55 5.71
C ALA A 225 0.56 6.14 6.73
N THR A 226 -0.17 7.21 6.35
CA THR A 226 -1.17 7.86 7.20
C THR A 226 -2.32 6.91 7.54
N VAL A 227 -2.90 6.23 6.54
CA VAL A 227 -4.03 5.33 6.79
C VAL A 227 -3.59 4.10 7.58
N CYS A 228 -2.43 3.51 7.29
CA CYS A 228 -1.91 2.37 8.03
C CYS A 228 -1.60 2.73 9.48
N MET A 229 -0.98 3.88 9.74
CA MET A 229 -0.78 4.38 11.11
C MET A 229 -2.11 4.45 11.88
N LYS A 230 -3.17 4.95 11.25
CA LYS A 230 -4.49 5.05 11.87
C LYS A 230 -5.09 3.67 12.12
N LEU A 231 -5.05 2.77 11.14
CA LEU A 231 -5.52 1.38 11.28
C LEU A 231 -4.79 0.65 12.40
N PHE A 232 -3.47 0.77 12.49
CA PHE A 232 -2.68 0.11 13.53
C PHE A 232 -3.02 0.64 14.93
N ASN A 233 -3.25 1.95 15.07
CA ASN A 233 -3.70 2.56 16.34
C ASN A 233 -5.15 2.24 16.71
N MET A 234 -6.03 1.99 15.74
CA MET A 234 -7.43 1.65 15.99
C MET A 234 -7.61 0.17 16.31
N CYS A 235 -6.93 -0.69 15.56
CA CYS A 235 -7.06 -2.14 15.65
C CYS A 235 -6.09 -2.77 16.66
N THR A 236 -4.91 -2.18 16.88
CA THR A 236 -3.82 -2.72 17.72
C THR A 236 -3.56 -4.23 17.48
N PRO A 237 -3.24 -4.62 16.23
CA PRO A 237 -3.08 -6.02 15.86
C PRO A 237 -1.72 -6.58 16.30
N ASP A 238 -1.67 -7.87 16.62
CA ASP A 238 -0.42 -8.57 16.93
C ASP A 238 0.45 -8.73 15.67
N SER A 239 -0.18 -8.91 14.50
CA SER A 239 0.49 -8.99 13.19
C SER A 239 -0.32 -8.32 12.09
N VAL A 240 0.36 -7.78 11.08
CA VAL A 240 -0.24 -7.15 9.89
C VAL A 240 0.27 -7.82 8.63
N TYR A 241 -0.62 -8.11 7.68
CA TYR A 241 -0.32 -8.89 6.48
C TYR A 241 -0.46 -8.02 5.24
N PHE A 242 0.61 -7.97 4.43
CA PHE A 242 0.65 -7.25 3.16
C PHE A 242 1.20 -8.14 2.04
N GLY A 243 0.66 -7.98 0.84
CA GLY A 243 1.17 -8.68 -0.34
C GLY A 243 2.47 -8.06 -0.86
N GLN A 244 3.41 -8.91 -1.27
CA GLN A 244 4.70 -8.50 -1.84
C GLN A 244 4.55 -7.72 -3.14
N LYS A 245 3.46 -7.91 -3.89
CA LYS A 245 3.18 -7.26 -5.19
C LYS A 245 3.47 -5.76 -5.20
N ASP A 246 3.17 -5.08 -4.10
CA ASP A 246 3.47 -3.68 -3.90
C ASP A 246 4.76 -3.55 -3.06
N ALA A 247 5.91 -3.99 -3.60
CA ALA A 247 7.16 -4.14 -2.83
C ALA A 247 7.57 -2.86 -2.08
N GLN A 248 7.53 -1.69 -2.74
CA GLN A 248 7.85 -0.43 -2.08
C GLN A 248 6.88 -0.10 -0.93
N GLN A 249 5.60 -0.43 -1.07
CA GLN A 249 4.65 -0.32 0.05
C GLN A 249 5.09 -1.20 1.22
N THR A 250 5.52 -2.44 0.96
CA THR A 250 5.98 -3.32 2.05
C THR A 250 7.19 -2.75 2.78
N VAL A 251 8.13 -2.12 2.07
CA VAL A 251 9.30 -1.46 2.67
C VAL A 251 8.87 -0.22 3.47
N VAL A 252 7.95 0.59 2.93
CA VAL A 252 7.34 1.73 3.63
C VAL A 252 6.69 1.28 4.95
N ILE A 253 5.91 0.20 4.93
CA ILE A 253 5.23 -0.31 6.14
C ILE A 253 6.22 -0.89 7.15
N LYS A 254 7.23 -1.65 6.71
CA LYS A 254 8.30 -2.14 7.60
C LYS A 254 9.02 -0.97 8.28
N LYS A 255 9.37 0.08 7.52
CA LYS A 255 10.03 1.29 8.04
C LYS A 255 9.10 2.06 9.00
N LEU A 256 7.81 2.19 8.65
CA LEU A 256 6.79 2.82 9.49
C LEU A 256 6.69 2.15 10.87
N VAL A 257 6.57 0.81 10.90
CA VAL A 257 6.48 0.05 12.14
C VAL A 257 7.74 0.19 12.98
N LYS A 258 8.92 0.11 12.34
CA LYS A 258 10.21 0.25 13.01
C LYS A 258 10.43 1.65 13.60
N ASP A 259 10.22 2.69 12.80
CA ASP A 259 10.56 4.08 13.18
C ASP A 259 9.61 4.64 14.24
N PHE A 260 8.34 4.24 14.22
CA PHE A 260 7.34 4.68 15.19
C PHE A 260 7.14 3.70 16.34
N HIS A 261 8.01 2.68 16.47
CA HIS A 261 7.96 1.66 17.51
C HIS A 261 6.57 1.04 17.69
N LEU A 262 5.91 0.73 16.57
CA LEU A 262 4.58 0.12 16.61
C LEU A 262 4.71 -1.34 17.04
N ASP A 263 3.94 -1.72 18.06
CA ASP A 263 3.94 -3.07 18.63
C ASP A 263 3.10 -4.02 17.75
N THR A 264 3.61 -4.29 16.55
CA THR A 264 2.99 -5.21 15.59
C THR A 264 4.03 -5.83 14.67
N LYS A 265 3.86 -7.11 14.32
CA LYS A 265 4.74 -7.81 13.38
C LYS A 265 4.25 -7.59 11.95
N VAL A 266 5.13 -7.15 11.05
CA VAL A 266 4.83 -7.07 9.61
C VAL A 266 5.14 -8.42 8.95
N VAL A 267 4.12 -9.03 8.34
CA VAL A 267 4.24 -10.27 7.56
C VAL A 267 3.99 -9.96 6.09
N ILE A 268 4.97 -10.31 5.25
CA ILE A 268 4.88 -10.13 3.80
C ILE A 268 4.59 -11.49 3.17
N CYS A 269 3.51 -11.55 2.39
CA CYS A 269 3.12 -12.75 1.66
C CYS A 269 3.52 -12.62 0.19
N GLU A 270 3.90 -13.72 -0.44
CA GLU A 270 4.30 -13.74 -1.85
C GLU A 270 3.18 -13.25 -2.77
N THR A 271 3.58 -12.71 -3.93
CA THR A 271 2.64 -12.24 -4.95
C THR A 271 1.92 -13.43 -5.57
N GLU A 272 0.59 -13.48 -5.42
CA GLU A 272 -0.26 -14.39 -6.18
C GLU A 272 -0.31 -13.97 -7.66
N ARG A 273 -0.21 -14.96 -8.54
CA ARG A 273 -0.10 -14.76 -9.99
C ARG A 273 -1.08 -15.64 -10.74
N GLU A 274 -1.49 -15.17 -11.92
CA GLU A 274 -2.14 -16.03 -12.92
C GLU A 274 -1.15 -17.06 -13.48
N ALA A 275 -1.64 -18.09 -14.14
CA ALA A 275 -0.82 -19.21 -14.62
C ALA A 275 0.30 -18.80 -15.60
N ASP A 276 0.11 -17.69 -16.32
CA ASP A 276 1.11 -17.12 -17.23
C ASP A 276 2.05 -16.11 -16.55
N GLY A 277 1.89 -15.86 -15.25
CA GLY A 277 2.78 -15.04 -14.44
C GLY A 277 2.29 -13.61 -14.16
N LEU A 278 1.17 -13.16 -14.73
CA LEU A 278 0.64 -11.83 -14.40
C LEU A 278 0.29 -11.74 -12.91
N ALA A 279 0.79 -10.72 -12.23
CA ALA A 279 0.42 -10.45 -10.85
C ALA A 279 -1.08 -10.13 -10.73
N LEU A 280 -1.77 -10.79 -9.81
CA LEU A 280 -3.19 -10.54 -9.57
C LEU A 280 -3.40 -9.13 -9.00
N SER A 281 -4.39 -8.43 -9.56
CA SER A 281 -4.72 -7.06 -9.18
C SER A 281 -6.20 -6.80 -9.42
N SER A 282 -6.85 -6.06 -8.52
CA SER A 282 -8.20 -5.53 -8.76
C SER A 282 -8.29 -4.70 -10.04
N ARG A 283 -7.17 -4.10 -10.50
CA ARG A 283 -7.09 -3.34 -11.77
C ARG A 283 -7.07 -4.21 -13.03
N ASN A 284 -6.84 -5.52 -12.94
CA ASN A 284 -6.77 -6.38 -14.13
C ASN A 284 -8.11 -6.47 -14.87
N VAL A 285 -9.23 -6.26 -14.17
CA VAL A 285 -10.58 -6.23 -14.77
C VAL A 285 -10.75 -5.15 -15.83
N TYR A 286 -9.89 -4.11 -15.82
CA TYR A 286 -9.92 -3.03 -16.81
C TYR A 286 -9.09 -3.35 -18.05
N LEU A 287 -8.33 -4.45 -18.11
CA LEU A 287 -7.43 -4.69 -19.24
C LEU A 287 -8.19 -5.12 -20.51
N GLY A 288 -9.18 -5.99 -20.37
CA GLY A 288 -9.71 -6.74 -21.50
C GLY A 288 -8.65 -7.66 -22.11
N GLU A 289 -9.03 -8.45 -23.11
CA GLU A 289 -8.20 -9.55 -23.60
C GLU A 289 -6.87 -9.07 -24.21
N ARG A 290 -6.93 -8.09 -25.12
CA ARG A 290 -5.76 -7.67 -25.91
C ARG A 290 -4.70 -6.97 -25.07
N ARG A 291 -5.09 -6.04 -24.18
CA ARG A 291 -4.12 -5.39 -23.27
C ARG A 291 -3.63 -6.36 -22.21
N ARG A 292 -4.43 -7.34 -21.79
CA ARG A 292 -4.00 -8.40 -20.87
C ARG A 292 -2.90 -9.27 -21.47
N LYS A 293 -3.03 -9.66 -22.74
CA LYS A 293 -2.00 -10.44 -23.45
C LYS A 293 -0.68 -9.67 -23.56
N VAL A 294 -0.72 -8.37 -23.85
CA VAL A 294 0.51 -7.55 -23.95
C VAL A 294 1.07 -7.19 -22.56
N GLY A 295 0.21 -6.94 -21.56
CA GLY A 295 0.60 -6.46 -20.24
C GLY A 295 1.51 -7.41 -19.45
N ILE A 296 1.57 -8.69 -19.82
CA ILE A 296 2.54 -9.66 -19.30
C ILE A 296 4.01 -9.26 -19.56
N VAL A 297 4.25 -8.33 -20.50
CA VAL A 297 5.57 -7.79 -20.84
C VAL A 297 6.37 -7.36 -19.61
N LEU A 298 5.71 -6.78 -18.61
CA LEU A 298 6.39 -6.34 -17.39
C LEU A 298 6.96 -7.54 -16.62
N ASN A 299 6.17 -8.59 -16.42
CA ASN A 299 6.65 -9.78 -15.71
C ASN A 299 7.80 -10.45 -16.46
N GLN A 300 7.66 -10.58 -17.79
CA GLN A 300 8.70 -11.16 -18.64
C GLN A 300 10.00 -10.36 -18.61
N ALA A 301 9.91 -9.02 -18.64
CA ALA A 301 11.06 -8.14 -18.53
C ALA A 301 11.78 -8.33 -17.18
N LEU A 302 11.04 -8.33 -16.07
CA LEU A 302 11.63 -8.53 -14.74
C LEU A 302 12.28 -9.91 -14.59
N ARG A 303 11.67 -10.98 -15.14
CA ARG A 303 12.25 -12.34 -15.14
C ARG A 303 13.54 -12.42 -15.94
N LYS A 304 13.67 -11.67 -17.04
CA LYS A 304 14.93 -11.58 -17.79
C LYS A 304 16.04 -10.91 -16.99
N ALA A 305 15.72 -9.86 -16.23
CA ALA A 305 16.67 -9.25 -15.31
C ALA A 305 17.06 -10.19 -14.15
N GLU A 306 16.08 -10.87 -13.56
CA GLU A 306 16.33 -11.89 -12.52
C GLU A 306 17.27 -13.00 -13.02
N ALA A 307 17.10 -13.46 -14.26
CA ALA A 307 17.99 -14.45 -14.86
C ALA A 307 19.45 -13.97 -14.93
N GLN A 308 19.69 -12.69 -15.18
CA GLN A 308 21.05 -12.13 -15.15
C GLN A 308 21.64 -12.15 -13.75
N TYR A 309 20.86 -11.75 -12.73
CA TYR A 309 21.29 -11.84 -11.34
C TYR A 309 21.63 -13.28 -10.95
N ASN A 310 20.79 -14.24 -11.31
CA ASN A 310 20.98 -15.66 -11.04
C ASN A 310 22.21 -16.23 -11.79
N SER A 311 22.58 -15.66 -12.94
CA SER A 311 23.81 -16.01 -13.67
C SER A 311 25.10 -15.42 -13.07
N GLY A 312 25.00 -14.67 -11.97
CA GLY A 312 26.14 -14.07 -11.28
C GLY A 312 26.39 -12.60 -11.60
N LYS A 313 25.57 -11.95 -12.44
CA LYS A 313 25.68 -10.51 -12.69
C LYS A 313 25.29 -9.71 -11.44
N ARG A 314 26.00 -8.61 -11.21
CA ARG A 314 25.77 -7.71 -10.06
C ARG A 314 25.67 -6.24 -10.44
N LEU A 315 26.17 -5.84 -11.61
CA LEU A 315 26.08 -4.47 -12.09
C LEU A 315 24.66 -4.20 -12.61
N ARG A 316 24.13 -3.02 -12.28
CA ARG A 316 22.78 -2.59 -12.68
C ARG A 316 22.57 -2.67 -14.19
N GLY A 317 23.53 -2.18 -14.98
CA GLY A 317 23.46 -2.23 -16.44
C GLY A 317 23.33 -3.65 -16.98
N ASP A 318 24.15 -4.58 -16.48
CA ASP A 318 24.11 -5.98 -16.90
C ASP A 318 22.77 -6.65 -16.55
N ILE A 319 22.22 -6.33 -15.37
CA ILE A 319 20.96 -6.91 -14.88
C ILE A 319 19.77 -6.33 -15.64
N LEU A 320 19.71 -5.02 -15.83
CA LEU A 320 18.54 -4.36 -16.40
C LEU A 320 18.48 -4.37 -17.92
N TRP A 321 19.63 -4.49 -18.62
CA TRP A 321 19.66 -4.42 -20.08
C TRP A 321 18.70 -5.40 -20.76
N PRO A 322 18.62 -6.70 -20.39
CA PRO A 322 17.66 -7.63 -21.01
C PRO A 322 16.18 -7.31 -20.72
N ALA A 323 15.89 -6.64 -19.61
CA ALA A 323 14.53 -6.24 -19.28
C ALA A 323 14.09 -5.07 -20.19
N VAL A 324 14.97 -4.09 -20.38
CA VAL A 324 14.74 -2.94 -21.27
C VAL A 324 14.61 -3.40 -22.72
N ASP A 325 15.57 -4.20 -23.21
CA ASP A 325 15.55 -4.75 -24.57
C ASP A 325 14.28 -5.58 -24.87
N HIS A 326 13.77 -6.33 -23.89
CA HIS A 326 12.49 -7.04 -24.06
C HIS A 326 11.31 -6.08 -24.22
N GLY A 327 11.24 -5.04 -23.38
CA GLY A 327 10.22 -4.00 -23.50
C GLY A 327 10.24 -3.33 -24.87
N ASP A 328 11.42 -2.93 -25.34
CA ASP A 328 11.60 -2.27 -26.64
C ASP A 328 11.17 -3.16 -27.81
N ARG A 329 11.49 -4.46 -27.77
CA ARG A 329 11.08 -5.42 -28.80
C ARG A 329 9.57 -5.59 -28.86
N VAL A 330 8.92 -5.81 -27.71
CA VAL A 330 7.46 -5.96 -27.66
C VAL A 330 6.79 -4.66 -28.12
N GLN A 331 7.32 -3.49 -27.75
CA GLN A 331 6.81 -2.21 -28.23
C GLN A 331 6.93 -2.09 -29.77
N HIS A 332 8.08 -2.45 -30.34
CA HIS A 332 8.29 -2.47 -31.78
C HIS A 332 7.35 -3.44 -32.51
N GLU A 333 7.12 -4.63 -31.94
CA GLU A 333 6.13 -5.59 -32.45
C GLU A 333 4.72 -4.99 -32.46
N GLN A 334 4.31 -4.32 -31.38
CA GLN A 334 3.00 -3.66 -31.30
C GLN A 334 2.87 -2.50 -32.30
N ASP A 335 3.94 -1.74 -32.53
CA ASP A 335 3.91 -0.61 -33.46
C ASP A 335 3.80 -1.05 -34.94
N ASN A 336 4.29 -2.26 -35.26
CA ASN A 336 4.16 -2.87 -36.59
C ASN A 336 2.79 -3.54 -36.85
N LEU A 337 1.94 -3.68 -35.83
CA LEU A 337 0.58 -4.19 -35.96
C LEU A 337 -0.41 -3.09 -36.33
N GLN A 338 -1.51 -3.48 -36.97
CA GLN A 338 -2.63 -2.58 -37.25
C GLN A 338 -3.30 -2.11 -35.93
N PRO A 339 -3.88 -0.90 -35.86
CA PRO A 339 -4.55 -0.38 -34.67
C PRO A 339 -5.59 -1.34 -34.06
N SER A 340 -6.36 -2.02 -34.91
CA SER A 340 -7.34 -3.05 -34.50
C SER A 340 -6.74 -4.33 -33.91
N LYS A 341 -5.42 -4.55 -33.99
CA LYS A 341 -4.75 -5.75 -33.48
C LYS A 341 -3.73 -5.48 -32.38
N ARG A 342 -3.34 -4.22 -32.18
CA ARG A 342 -2.30 -3.85 -31.20
C ARG A 342 -2.87 -3.37 -29.88
N ALA A 343 -2.05 -3.46 -28.84
CA ALA A 343 -2.21 -2.75 -27.58
C ALA A 343 -0.88 -2.08 -27.23
N LYS A 344 -0.87 -0.74 -27.19
CA LYS A 344 0.31 0.03 -26.82
C LYS A 344 0.47 0.08 -25.29
N PHE A 345 1.70 0.19 -24.85
CA PHE A 345 2.02 0.45 -23.45
C PHE A 345 3.16 1.47 -23.36
N GLN A 346 3.34 2.01 -22.16
CA GLN A 346 4.47 2.89 -21.84
C GLN A 346 5.13 2.34 -20.59
N VAL A 347 6.45 2.12 -20.65
CA VAL A 347 7.24 1.83 -19.45
C VAL A 347 7.37 3.12 -18.65
N ASP A 348 6.86 3.11 -17.42
CA ASP A 348 7.00 4.24 -16.49
C ASP A 348 8.39 4.18 -15.84
N TYR A 349 8.74 3.01 -15.29
CA TYR A 349 10.11 2.70 -14.89
C TYR A 349 10.35 1.18 -14.82
N ILE A 350 11.63 0.82 -14.87
CA ILE A 350 12.17 -0.48 -14.43
C ILE A 350 13.39 -0.16 -13.57
N SER A 351 13.44 -0.70 -12.36
CA SER A 351 14.41 -0.33 -11.33
C SER A 351 15.06 -1.55 -10.68
N LEU A 352 16.29 -1.36 -10.24
CA LEU A 352 17.05 -2.22 -9.33
C LEU A 352 17.43 -1.39 -8.10
N ALA A 353 16.87 -1.74 -6.95
CA ALA A 353 16.96 -0.93 -5.73
C ALA A 353 17.41 -1.74 -4.51
N ASP A 354 17.99 -1.05 -3.53
CA ASP A 354 18.30 -1.61 -2.21
C ASP A 354 16.99 -2.02 -1.49
N PRO A 355 16.93 -3.22 -0.88
CA PRO A 355 15.69 -3.77 -0.34
C PRO A 355 15.18 -3.05 0.92
N ASP A 356 16.01 -2.25 1.59
CA ASP A 356 15.65 -1.51 2.81
C ASP A 356 15.36 -0.04 2.54
N THR A 357 16.09 0.60 1.61
CA THR A 357 15.97 2.04 1.33
C THR A 357 15.16 2.35 0.07
N MET A 358 15.02 1.39 -0.84
CA MET A 358 14.49 1.57 -2.20
C MET A 358 15.26 2.59 -3.04
N GLU A 359 16.47 2.96 -2.63
CA GLU A 359 17.38 3.74 -3.46
C GLU A 359 17.95 2.87 -4.56
N GLU A 360 18.05 3.42 -5.77
CA GLU A 360 18.61 2.70 -6.90
C GLU A 360 20.09 2.43 -6.69
N VAL A 361 20.52 1.19 -6.98
CA VAL A 361 21.90 0.75 -6.77
C VAL A 361 22.60 0.47 -8.09
N GLU A 362 23.83 0.94 -8.25
CA GLU A 362 24.68 0.63 -9.41
C GLU A 362 25.24 -0.80 -9.36
N ARG A 363 25.35 -1.36 -8.16
CA ARG A 363 25.79 -2.73 -7.92
C ARG A 363 25.01 -3.34 -6.76
N VAL A 364 24.57 -4.58 -6.93
CA VAL A 364 23.90 -5.36 -5.86
C VAL A 364 24.90 -5.75 -4.77
N ASP A 365 24.57 -5.44 -3.52
CA ASP A 365 25.22 -6.00 -2.34
C ASP A 365 24.76 -7.45 -2.16
N GLU A 366 25.70 -8.40 -2.32
CA GLU A 366 25.41 -9.83 -2.29
C GLU A 366 24.95 -10.36 -0.93
N THR A 367 25.19 -9.60 0.15
CA THR A 367 24.75 -9.94 1.51
C THR A 367 23.30 -9.52 1.78
N LYS A 368 22.78 -8.58 1.00
CA LYS A 368 21.40 -8.07 1.12
C LYS A 368 20.49 -8.51 -0.01
N GLY A 369 21.04 -8.73 -1.20
CA GLY A 369 20.26 -8.84 -2.42
C GLY A 369 19.74 -7.49 -2.89
N ALA A 370 18.64 -7.49 -3.64
CA ALA A 370 18.03 -6.28 -4.21
C ALA A 370 16.54 -6.49 -4.52
N ILE A 371 15.84 -5.41 -4.87
CA ILE A 371 14.47 -5.47 -5.41
C ILE A 371 14.51 -5.02 -6.87
N LEU A 372 14.07 -5.89 -7.76
CA LEU A 372 13.65 -5.51 -9.11
C LEU A 372 12.19 -5.08 -9.06
N SER A 373 11.87 -3.90 -9.56
CA SER A 373 10.49 -3.43 -9.66
C SER A 373 10.26 -2.69 -10.97
N GLY A 374 9.02 -2.64 -11.42
CA GLY A 374 8.68 -1.84 -12.58
C GLY A 374 7.20 -1.53 -12.66
N ALA A 375 6.89 -0.57 -13.51
CA ALA A 375 5.53 -0.16 -13.80
C ALA A 375 5.36 0.08 -15.31
N VAL A 376 4.25 -0.42 -15.85
CA VAL A 376 3.85 -0.18 -17.24
C VAL A 376 2.44 0.36 -17.29
N LYS A 377 2.21 1.35 -18.14
CA LYS A 377 0.90 1.93 -18.41
C LYS A 377 0.37 1.37 -19.72
N MET A 378 -0.63 0.50 -19.65
CA MET A 378 -1.38 0.06 -20.82
C MET A 378 -2.25 1.21 -21.32
N MET A 379 -2.06 1.59 -22.57
CA MET A 379 -2.77 2.71 -23.19
C MET A 379 -4.20 2.31 -23.58
N PRO A 380 -5.10 3.28 -23.80
CA PRO A 380 -6.39 3.02 -24.40
C PRO A 380 -6.27 2.27 -25.74
N LEU A 381 -7.22 1.41 -26.04
CA LEU A 381 -7.31 0.75 -27.35
C LEU A 381 -7.72 1.76 -28.42
N GLU A 382 -6.93 1.85 -29.49
CA GLU A 382 -7.16 2.80 -30.59
C GLU A 382 -8.36 2.39 -31.46
N GLU A 383 -8.51 1.09 -31.73
CA GLU A 383 -9.60 0.54 -32.55
C GLU A 383 -10.10 -0.78 -31.92
N PRO A 384 -11.08 -0.71 -30.99
CA PRO A 384 -11.79 -1.87 -30.47
C PRO A 384 -12.55 -2.62 -31.57
N GLN A 385 -12.57 -3.96 -31.52
CA GLN A 385 -13.34 -4.78 -32.46
C GLN A 385 -14.73 -5.13 -31.89
N GLU A 386 -15.69 -5.40 -32.77
CA GLU A 386 -17.02 -5.85 -32.35
C GLU A 386 -16.93 -7.21 -31.64
N GLY A 387 -17.54 -7.32 -30.46
CA GLY A 387 -17.51 -8.54 -29.63
C GLY A 387 -16.22 -8.77 -28.85
N GLU A 388 -15.24 -7.86 -28.93
CA GLU A 388 -14.00 -7.97 -28.16
C GLU A 388 -14.24 -7.72 -26.67
N ASP A 389 -13.60 -8.51 -25.81
CA ASP A 389 -13.53 -8.20 -24.37
C ASP A 389 -12.59 -7.01 -24.14
N LEU A 390 -13.20 -5.85 -23.87
CA LEU A 390 -12.49 -4.60 -23.61
C LEU A 390 -12.19 -4.34 -22.13
N GLY A 391 -12.64 -5.24 -21.25
CA GLY A 391 -12.65 -5.05 -19.80
C GLY A 391 -13.57 -3.92 -19.33
N LEU A 392 -13.53 -3.63 -18.03
CA LEU A 392 -14.23 -2.46 -17.48
C LEU A 392 -13.68 -1.16 -18.08
N GLY A 393 -14.58 -0.21 -18.35
CA GLY A 393 -14.21 1.06 -18.98
C GLY A 393 -14.03 1.00 -20.51
N GLY A 394 -14.44 -0.10 -21.16
CA GLY A 394 -14.62 -0.17 -22.61
C GLY A 394 -13.35 0.05 -23.41
N GLY A 395 -12.19 -0.36 -22.89
CA GLY A 395 -10.92 -0.17 -23.60
C GLY A 395 -10.33 1.23 -23.50
N GLN A 396 -11.05 2.20 -22.92
CA GLN A 396 -10.71 3.63 -22.97
C GLN A 396 -9.94 4.13 -21.74
N VAL A 397 -9.99 3.40 -20.63
CA VAL A 397 -9.28 3.76 -19.39
C VAL A 397 -7.87 3.17 -19.45
N ALA A 398 -6.85 4.01 -19.31
CA ALA A 398 -5.47 3.53 -19.20
C ALA A 398 -5.27 2.74 -17.89
N VAL A 399 -4.54 1.63 -17.96
CA VAL A 399 -4.33 0.73 -16.80
C VAL A 399 -2.86 0.70 -16.46
N ARG A 400 -2.50 1.17 -15.25
CA ARG A 400 -1.12 1.13 -14.76
C ARG A 400 -0.88 -0.14 -13.94
N LEU A 401 -0.07 -1.04 -14.49
CA LEU A 401 0.35 -2.29 -13.88
C LEU A 401 1.68 -2.07 -13.16
N ILE A 402 1.87 -2.79 -12.05
CA ILE A 402 3.12 -2.83 -11.30
C ILE A 402 3.47 -4.29 -11.02
N ASP A 403 4.75 -4.59 -10.93
CA ASP A 403 5.25 -5.91 -10.55
C ASP A 403 6.65 -5.77 -9.94
N ASN A 404 7.10 -6.81 -9.23
CA ASN A 404 8.42 -6.87 -8.64
C ASN A 404 8.93 -8.31 -8.49
N ILE A 405 10.25 -8.41 -8.28
CA ILE A 405 10.96 -9.63 -7.90
C ILE A 405 11.97 -9.24 -6.81
N VAL A 406 11.93 -9.96 -5.68
CA VAL A 406 12.95 -9.85 -4.64
C VAL A 406 14.10 -10.78 -4.99
N LEU A 407 15.28 -10.19 -5.20
CA LEU A 407 16.52 -10.90 -5.45
C LEU A 407 17.16 -11.24 -4.09
N ASN A 408 17.20 -12.53 -3.74
CA ASN A 408 17.74 -12.96 -2.45
C ASN A 408 19.27 -12.78 -2.35
N PRO A 409 19.82 -12.57 -1.14
CA PRO A 409 21.25 -12.62 -0.90
C PRO A 409 21.90 -13.89 -1.45
N THR A 410 23.09 -13.75 -2.04
CA THR A 410 23.89 -14.89 -2.51
C THR A 410 25.08 -15.18 -1.62
N LYS A 411 25.41 -14.27 -0.69
CA LYS A 411 26.37 -14.45 0.39
C LYS A 411 25.66 -14.29 1.72
N ARG A 412 26.04 -15.12 2.70
CA ARG A 412 25.53 -15.04 4.08
C ARG A 412 26.43 -14.21 4.96
#